data_AF-A0A316DA85-F1
#
_entry.id   AF-A0A316DA85-F1
#
_cell.length_a   1.000
_cell.length_b   1.000
_cell.length_c   1.000
_cell.angle_alpha   90.00
_cell.angle_beta   90.00
_cell.angle_gamma   90.00
#
_symmetry.space_group_name_H-M   'P 1'
#
loop_
_entity.id
_entity.type
_entity.pdbx_description
1 polymer ?
#
loop_
_entity_poly.entity_id
_entity_poly.type
_entity_poly.pdbx_seq_one_letter_code
_entity_poly.pdbx_strand_id
1 'polypeptide(L)'
;MGKKQKVWWGVLLSTVVMTGAVLVGVSQWQDRKPVEAATTEAGPKQPVWPADPLREEMKGLREDALTQQRNLDLRRAKARHEAYLAGLATAPGKQIGSFRTSLAGHNASGRVQNIVLASHKLNGKVLLPGEQLSFNDVLGDSNDPGAGWQLATVIVGKKYENGYGGGICQVSTTLYNSVLHAGLKVTERYTHSLPVGYVEPGQDATVSYPELDFKFVNSTAAPVRLQTTVNGDDVTATILQLPVETVE
;
A
#
# COMPACT_ATOMS: atom_id res chain seq x y z
N MET A 1 -36.99 -4.11 -48.36
CA MET A 1 -35.76 -3.28 -48.25
C MET A 1 -35.61 -2.86 -46.80
N GLY A 2 -34.47 -2.88 -46.12
CA GLY A 2 -33.06 -3.01 -46.52
C GLY A 2 -32.23 -3.73 -45.46
N LYS A 3 -30.98 -4.00 -45.82
CA LYS A 3 -30.12 -5.11 -45.40
C LYS A 3 -29.42 -4.90 -44.06
N LYS A 4 -29.10 -6.01 -43.39
CA LYS A 4 -28.13 -6.14 -42.29
C LYS A 4 -26.72 -5.76 -42.76
N GLN A 5 -25.96 -5.07 -41.92
CA GLN A 5 -24.50 -5.00 -42.00
C GLN A 5 -23.89 -5.31 -40.63
N LYS A 6 -23.04 -6.34 -40.60
CA LYS A 6 -22.08 -6.63 -39.53
C LYS A 6 -20.81 -5.82 -39.82
N VAL A 7 -20.25 -5.18 -38.81
CA VAL A 7 -18.90 -4.59 -38.87
C VAL A 7 -18.07 -5.18 -37.74
N TRP A 8 -16.92 -5.74 -38.12
CA TRP A 8 -15.87 -6.29 -37.26
C TRP A 8 -14.97 -5.14 -36.76
N TRP A 9 -14.56 -5.19 -35.50
CA TRP A 9 -13.49 -4.35 -34.96
C TRP A 9 -12.28 -5.24 -34.63
N GLY A 10 -11.25 -5.16 -35.46
CA GLY A 10 -9.89 -5.58 -35.12
C GLY A 10 -9.04 -4.31 -34.99
N VAL A 11 -8.50 -4.05 -33.79
CA VAL A 11 -7.57 -2.94 -33.56
C VAL A 11 -6.15 -3.50 -33.64
N LEU A 12 -5.39 -2.96 -34.58
CA LEU A 12 -3.98 -3.21 -34.82
C LEU A 12 -3.09 -2.56 -33.75
N LEU A 13 -2.04 -3.27 -33.39
CA LEU A 13 -0.85 -2.77 -32.69
C LEU A 13 -0.12 -1.78 -33.61
N SER A 14 -0.02 -0.51 -33.21
CA SER A 14 0.83 0.48 -33.87
C SER A 14 2.28 0.30 -33.44
N THR A 15 3.16 -0.05 -34.39
CA THR A 15 4.61 0.18 -34.26
C THR A 15 4.99 1.23 -35.29
N VAL A 16 5.47 2.37 -34.78
CA VAL A 16 6.04 3.46 -35.56
C VAL A 16 7.36 2.97 -36.17
N VAL A 17 7.42 2.87 -37.50
CA VAL A 17 8.67 2.70 -38.25
C VAL A 17 8.97 4.03 -38.92
N MET A 18 10.12 4.61 -38.53
CA MET A 18 10.73 5.79 -39.13
C MET A 18 10.96 5.58 -40.64
N THR A 19 10.36 6.45 -41.45
CA THR A 19 10.72 6.63 -42.87
C THR A 19 12.02 7.41 -42.99
N GLY A 20 13.00 6.86 -43.72
CA GLY A 20 14.19 7.59 -44.14
C GLY A 20 14.99 6.84 -45.21
N ALA A 21 15.28 7.57 -46.30
CA ALA A 21 16.30 7.32 -47.34
C ALA A 21 15.94 6.45 -48.56
N VAL A 22 15.42 7.14 -49.58
CA VAL A 22 15.96 7.27 -50.96
C VAL A 22 16.50 6.01 -51.64
N LEU A 23 15.71 5.50 -52.56
CA LEU A 23 16.09 4.61 -53.67
C LEU A 23 17.05 5.33 -54.64
N VAL A 24 18.27 4.80 -54.80
CA VAL A 24 19.08 5.00 -56.01
C VAL A 24 18.98 3.72 -56.83
N GLY A 25 18.55 3.85 -58.08
CA GLY A 25 18.11 2.76 -58.94
C GLY A 25 19.21 1.79 -59.38
N VAL A 26 18.77 0.61 -59.81
CA VAL A 26 19.53 -0.23 -60.73
C VAL A 26 18.61 -0.71 -61.84
N SER A 27 19.07 -0.35 -63.04
CA SER A 27 18.62 -0.68 -64.39
C SER A 27 18.20 -2.13 -64.63
N GLN A 28 17.12 -2.26 -65.42
CA GLN A 28 16.78 -3.30 -66.40
C GLN A 28 17.44 -4.68 -66.26
N TRP A 29 16.63 -5.69 -65.94
CA TRP A 29 16.90 -7.09 -66.28
C TRP A 29 15.64 -7.68 -66.94
N GLN A 30 15.58 -7.59 -68.27
CA GLN A 30 14.67 -8.39 -69.08
C GLN A 30 15.22 -9.81 -69.27
N ASP A 31 14.31 -10.77 -69.23
CA ASP A 31 14.33 -12.11 -69.84
C ASP A 31 15.66 -12.89 -69.83
N ARG A 32 15.81 -13.77 -68.84
CA ARG A 32 16.69 -14.95 -68.97
C ARG A 32 15.91 -16.23 -68.70
N LYS A 33 16.02 -17.17 -69.64
CA LYS A 33 15.46 -18.53 -69.56
C LYS A 33 16.05 -19.29 -68.35
N PRO A 34 15.33 -20.27 -67.78
CA PRO A 34 15.86 -21.06 -66.68
C PRO A 34 17.05 -21.88 -67.19
N VAL A 35 18.20 -21.75 -66.54
CA VAL A 35 19.37 -22.60 -66.79
C VAL A 35 19.23 -23.83 -65.90
N GLU A 36 19.40 -25.01 -66.49
CA GLU A 36 19.35 -26.31 -65.81
C GLU A 36 20.27 -26.34 -64.58
N ALA A 37 19.79 -26.99 -63.52
CA ALA A 37 20.45 -27.09 -62.23
C ALA A 37 21.79 -27.84 -62.36
N ALA A 38 22.88 -27.07 -62.44
CA ALA A 38 24.22 -27.58 -62.28
C ALA A 38 24.51 -27.84 -60.80
N THR A 39 25.18 -28.96 -60.56
CA THR A 39 25.67 -29.50 -59.28
C THR A 39 26.16 -28.44 -58.30
N THR A 40 25.68 -28.52 -57.06
CA THR A 40 25.99 -27.63 -55.94
C THR A 40 27.47 -27.72 -55.53
N GLU A 41 28.33 -26.91 -56.14
CA GLU A 41 29.58 -26.51 -55.50
C GLU A 41 29.25 -25.51 -54.39
N ALA A 42 29.78 -25.75 -53.19
CA ALA A 42 29.62 -24.84 -52.06
C ALA A 42 30.15 -23.46 -52.46
N GLY A 43 29.23 -22.49 -52.55
CA GLY A 43 29.56 -21.11 -52.91
C GLY A 43 30.69 -20.55 -52.03
N PRO A 44 31.42 -19.53 -52.50
CA PRO A 44 32.60 -19.02 -51.81
C PRO A 44 32.25 -18.72 -50.35
N LYS A 45 33.01 -19.31 -49.41
CA LYS A 45 32.83 -19.06 -47.98
C LYS A 45 32.85 -17.55 -47.79
N GLN A 46 31.76 -17.00 -47.21
CA GLN A 46 31.68 -15.57 -46.98
C GLN A 46 32.91 -15.10 -46.20
N PRO A 47 33.50 -13.95 -46.56
CA PRO A 47 34.65 -13.42 -45.85
C PRO A 47 34.28 -13.24 -44.38
N VAL A 48 35.07 -13.88 -43.50
CA VAL A 48 34.96 -13.68 -42.06
C VAL A 48 35.65 -12.36 -41.76
N TRP A 49 34.87 -11.29 -41.64
CA TRP A 49 35.35 -10.00 -41.19
C TRP A 49 35.73 -10.11 -39.70
N PRO A 50 36.90 -9.58 -39.27
CA PRO A 50 37.20 -9.48 -37.85
C PRO A 50 36.11 -8.67 -37.15
N ALA A 51 35.86 -8.95 -35.87
CA ALA A 51 34.89 -8.19 -35.09
C ALA A 51 35.19 -6.69 -35.21
N ASP A 52 34.22 -5.92 -35.70
CA ASP A 52 34.34 -4.47 -35.87
C ASP A 52 34.39 -3.82 -34.48
N PRO A 53 35.53 -3.21 -34.08
CA PRO A 53 35.67 -2.60 -32.75
C PRO A 53 34.60 -1.53 -32.49
N LEU A 54 34.16 -0.81 -33.54
CA LEU A 54 33.11 0.20 -33.43
C LEU A 54 31.75 -0.43 -33.10
N ARG A 55 31.49 -1.66 -33.56
CA ARG A 55 30.25 -2.37 -33.30
C ARG A 55 30.11 -2.78 -31.83
N GLU A 56 31.19 -3.27 -31.23
CA GLU A 56 31.20 -3.63 -29.81
C GLU A 56 31.16 -2.38 -28.91
N GLU A 57 31.84 -1.30 -29.29
CA GLU A 57 31.73 0.00 -28.61
C GLU A 57 30.28 0.53 -28.64
N MET A 58 29.65 0.56 -29.82
CA MET A 58 28.25 0.99 -29.97
C MET A 58 27.27 0.10 -29.19
N LYS A 59 27.54 -1.19 -29.09
CA LYS A 59 26.76 -2.11 -28.26
C LYS A 59 26.89 -1.76 -26.78
N GLY A 60 28.12 -1.51 -26.30
CA GLY A 60 28.37 -1.05 -24.93
C GLY A 60 27.63 0.25 -24.61
N LEU A 61 27.76 1.26 -25.47
CA LEU A 61 27.07 2.55 -25.33
C LEU A 61 25.53 2.40 -25.29
N ARG A 62 24.97 1.48 -26.10
CA ARG A 62 23.54 1.18 -26.09
C ARG A 62 23.10 0.54 -24.77
N GLU A 63 23.83 -0.44 -24.26
CA GLU A 63 23.52 -1.10 -22.98
C GLU A 63 23.63 -0.12 -21.80
N ASP A 64 24.62 0.76 -21.81
CA ASP A 64 24.78 1.81 -20.81
C ASP A 64 23.60 2.80 -20.85
N ALA A 65 23.19 3.25 -22.04
CA ALA A 65 22.04 4.13 -22.21
C ALA A 65 20.74 3.47 -21.71
N LEU A 66 20.51 2.19 -22.02
CA LEU A 66 19.36 1.43 -21.51
C LEU A 66 19.38 1.31 -19.98
N THR A 67 20.56 1.07 -19.41
CA THR A 67 20.74 0.99 -17.95
C THR A 67 20.47 2.33 -17.27
N GLN A 68 20.97 3.42 -17.84
CA GLN A 68 20.72 4.78 -17.35
C GLN A 68 19.23 5.13 -17.42
N GLN A 69 18.57 4.81 -18.53
CA GLN A 69 17.14 5.02 -18.71
C GLN A 69 16.33 4.24 -17.67
N ARG A 70 16.62 2.95 -17.48
CA ARG A 70 15.97 2.12 -16.44
C ARG A 70 16.14 2.71 -15.04
N ASN A 71 17.35 3.17 -14.70
CA ASN A 71 17.62 3.77 -13.39
C ASN A 71 16.84 5.08 -13.20
N LEU A 72 16.71 5.89 -14.25
CA LEU A 72 15.90 7.12 -14.22
C LEU A 72 14.41 6.79 -14.01
N ASP A 73 13.90 5.78 -14.70
CA ASP A 73 12.50 5.37 -14.59
C ASP A 73 12.17 4.83 -13.18
N LEU A 74 13.09 4.06 -12.59
CA LEU A 74 12.97 3.61 -11.19
C LEU A 74 12.95 4.79 -10.21
N ARG A 75 13.81 5.79 -10.39
CA ARG A 75 13.83 7.00 -9.55
C ARG A 75 12.52 7.78 -9.65
N ARG A 76 11.98 7.93 -10.86
CA ARG A 76 10.69 8.59 -11.10
C ARG A 76 9.53 7.82 -10.47
N ALA A 77 9.52 6.50 -10.63
CA ALA A 77 8.50 5.64 -10.02
C ALA A 77 8.52 5.74 -8.49
N LYS A 78 9.70 5.70 -7.88
CA LYS A 78 9.87 5.88 -6.43
C LYS A 78 9.39 7.25 -5.97
N ALA A 79 9.80 8.33 -6.66
CA ALA A 79 9.37 9.68 -6.32
C ALA A 79 7.85 9.87 -6.42
N ARG A 80 7.20 9.28 -7.44
CA ARG A 80 5.73 9.28 -7.56
C ARG A 80 5.07 8.53 -6.40
N HIS A 81 5.61 7.37 -6.04
CA HIS A 81 5.07 6.60 -4.91
C HIS A 81 5.20 7.36 -3.59
N GLU A 82 6.35 7.98 -3.33
CA GLU A 82 6.56 8.82 -2.14
C GLU A 82 5.61 10.03 -2.11
N ALA A 83 5.40 10.69 -3.25
CA ALA A 83 4.45 11.79 -3.36
C ALA A 83 3.00 11.34 -3.12
N TYR A 84 2.62 10.18 -3.65
CA TYR A 84 1.32 9.55 -3.40
C TYR A 84 1.10 9.30 -1.90
N LEU A 85 2.05 8.65 -1.23
CA LEU A 85 1.97 8.40 0.22
C LEU A 85 1.86 9.69 1.03
N ALA A 86 2.63 10.73 0.67
CA ALA A 86 2.57 12.03 1.32
C ALA A 86 1.18 12.69 1.14
N GLY A 87 0.56 12.55 -0.03
CA GLY A 87 -0.79 13.07 -0.30
C GLY A 87 -1.87 12.40 0.55
N LEU A 88 -1.76 11.10 0.84
CA LEU A 88 -2.73 10.37 1.66
C LEU A 88 -2.87 10.92 3.08
N ALA A 89 -1.80 11.49 3.64
CA ALA A 89 -1.80 12.04 4.99
C ALA A 89 -2.72 13.25 5.15
N THR A 90 -3.02 13.99 4.08
CA THR A 90 -3.84 15.22 4.09
C THR A 90 -5.10 15.10 3.24
N ALA A 91 -5.22 14.07 2.40
CA ALA A 91 -6.37 13.85 1.55
C ALA A 91 -7.70 13.82 2.33
N PRO A 92 -8.79 14.35 1.75
CA PRO A 92 -10.12 14.18 2.31
C PRO A 92 -10.49 12.69 2.27
N GLY A 93 -11.08 12.18 3.34
CA GLY A 93 -11.47 10.78 3.44
C GLY A 93 -12.98 10.64 3.68
N LYS A 94 -13.58 9.60 3.12
CA LYS A 94 -14.96 9.21 3.39
C LYS A 94 -15.00 8.33 4.65
N GLN A 95 -15.78 8.72 5.65
CA GLN A 95 -16.01 7.86 6.81
C GLN A 95 -16.71 6.57 6.40
N ILE A 96 -16.10 5.43 6.75
CA ILE A 96 -16.66 4.09 6.52
C ILE A 96 -16.90 3.32 7.81
N GLY A 97 -16.33 3.74 8.94
CA GLY A 97 -16.63 3.20 10.27
C GLY A 97 -16.29 4.21 11.35
N SER A 98 -17.07 4.22 12.43
CA SER A 98 -16.82 5.07 13.58
C SER A 98 -17.44 4.46 14.83
N PHE A 99 -16.80 4.67 15.96
CA PHE A 99 -17.27 4.22 17.26
C PHE A 99 -16.76 5.18 18.34
N ARG A 100 -17.55 5.29 19.41
CA ARG A 100 -17.29 6.19 20.52
C ARG A 100 -17.52 5.46 21.83
N THR A 101 -16.65 5.71 22.80
CA THR A 101 -16.79 5.24 24.17
C THR A 101 -16.66 6.40 25.14
N SER A 102 -17.46 6.41 26.21
CA SER A 102 -17.42 7.47 27.20
C SER A 102 -16.32 7.27 28.24
N LEU A 103 -15.73 8.38 28.68
CA LEU A 103 -14.81 8.53 29.81
C LEU A 103 -15.54 9.03 31.07
N ALA A 104 -16.86 9.27 31.00
CA ALA A 104 -17.63 9.78 32.12
C ALA A 104 -17.44 8.90 33.37
N GLY A 105 -17.08 9.52 34.49
CA GLY A 105 -16.78 8.82 35.75
C GLY A 105 -15.40 8.16 35.83
N HIS A 106 -14.55 8.29 34.80
CA HIS A 106 -13.22 7.69 34.73
C HIS A 106 -12.12 8.73 34.48
N ASN A 107 -12.04 9.70 35.39
CA ASN A 107 -11.26 10.94 35.28
C ASN A 107 -9.91 10.94 36.04
N ALA A 108 -9.40 9.77 36.46
CA ALA A 108 -8.08 9.67 37.04
C ALA A 108 -7.03 10.23 36.06
N SER A 109 -6.22 11.19 36.49
CA SER A 109 -5.34 11.96 35.60
C SER A 109 -4.41 11.08 34.76
N GLY A 110 -3.77 10.08 35.38
CA GLY A 110 -2.90 9.13 34.68
C GLY A 110 -3.62 8.32 33.60
N ARG A 111 -4.85 7.89 33.87
CA ARG A 111 -5.69 7.15 32.91
C ARG A 111 -6.00 8.01 31.68
N VAL A 112 -6.43 9.25 31.91
CA VAL A 112 -6.78 10.19 30.83
C VAL A 112 -5.53 10.50 30.00
N GLN A 113 -4.37 10.73 30.63
CA GLN A 113 -3.11 10.97 29.93
C GLN A 113 -2.71 9.78 29.04
N ASN A 114 -2.83 8.55 29.53
CA ASN A 114 -2.56 7.34 28.73
C ASN A 114 -3.50 7.24 27.53
N ILE A 115 -4.79 7.49 27.72
CA ILE A 115 -5.79 7.46 26.66
C ILE A 115 -5.50 8.52 25.59
N VAL A 116 -5.15 9.73 25.99
CA VAL A 116 -4.75 10.81 25.09
C VAL A 116 -3.47 10.43 24.33
N LEU A 117 -2.46 9.91 25.00
CA LEU A 117 -1.20 9.50 24.38
C LEU A 117 -1.40 8.38 23.36
N ALA A 118 -2.13 7.32 23.71
CA ALA A 118 -2.46 6.23 22.80
C ALA A 118 -3.27 6.73 21.59
N SER A 119 -4.29 7.56 21.83
CA SER A 119 -5.10 8.14 20.76
C SER A 119 -4.26 9.00 19.83
N HIS A 120 -3.32 9.79 20.36
CA HIS A 120 -2.40 10.61 19.58
C HIS A 120 -1.47 9.75 18.71
N LYS A 121 -0.90 8.66 19.25
CA LYS A 121 -0.01 7.77 18.50
C LYS A 121 -0.70 7.06 17.32
N LEU A 122 -2.00 6.76 17.46
CA LEU A 122 -2.81 6.14 16.41
C LEU A 122 -3.33 7.13 15.36
N ASN A 123 -3.49 8.40 15.74
CA ASN A 123 -4.13 9.39 14.89
C ASN A 123 -3.32 9.62 13.61
N GLY A 124 -4.00 9.62 12.46
CA GLY A 124 -3.39 9.87 11.15
C GLY A 124 -2.67 8.67 10.53
N LYS A 125 -2.63 7.50 11.18
CA LYS A 125 -2.03 6.29 10.57
C LYS A 125 -2.79 5.91 9.31
N VAL A 126 -2.05 5.71 8.22
CA VAL A 126 -2.57 5.25 6.93
C VAL A 126 -2.19 3.79 6.76
N LEU A 127 -3.14 2.97 6.30
CA LEU A 127 -2.92 1.60 5.88
C LEU A 127 -3.28 1.48 4.40
N LEU A 128 -2.33 1.05 3.57
CA LEU A 128 -2.58 0.67 2.19
C LEU A 128 -3.39 -0.65 2.12
N PRO A 129 -4.01 -0.96 0.97
CA PRO A 129 -4.66 -2.25 0.75
C PRO A 129 -3.76 -3.43 1.13
N GLY A 130 -4.25 -4.32 1.98
CA GLY A 130 -3.54 -5.51 2.45
C GLY A 130 -2.56 -5.28 3.61
N GLU A 131 -2.29 -4.03 4.03
CA GLU A 131 -1.43 -3.77 5.18
C GLU A 131 -2.13 -4.10 6.50
N GLN A 132 -1.35 -4.60 7.45
CA GLN A 132 -1.78 -4.89 8.81
C GLN A 132 -1.30 -3.79 9.76
N LEU A 133 -2.15 -3.43 10.72
CA LEU A 133 -1.75 -2.65 11.87
C LEU A 133 -1.80 -3.52 13.13
N SER A 134 -0.75 -3.41 13.95
CA SER A 134 -0.70 -3.88 15.33
C SER A 134 -0.83 -2.69 16.26
N PHE A 135 -1.67 -2.81 17.29
CA PHE A 135 -1.86 -1.76 18.26
C PHE A 135 -0.59 -1.56 19.10
N ASN A 136 0.00 -2.66 19.59
CA ASN A 136 1.24 -2.62 20.37
C ASN A 136 2.43 -2.07 19.56
N ASP A 137 2.56 -2.41 18.27
CA ASP A 137 3.63 -1.87 17.41
C ASP A 137 3.52 -0.34 17.25
N VAL A 138 2.30 0.19 17.20
CA VAL A 138 2.08 1.65 17.09
C VAL A 138 2.37 2.35 18.42
N LEU A 139 1.99 1.74 19.54
CA LEU A 139 2.13 2.34 20.86
C LEU A 139 3.57 2.25 21.39
N GLY A 140 4.26 1.15 21.09
CA GLY A 140 5.50 0.74 21.75
C GLY A 140 5.23 0.04 23.09
N ASP A 141 6.26 -0.10 23.92
CA ASP A 141 6.14 -0.66 25.26
C ASP A 141 5.26 0.25 26.14
N SER A 142 4.03 -0.19 26.41
CA SER A 142 3.08 0.54 27.27
C SER A 142 3.44 0.49 28.75
N ASN A 143 4.43 -0.33 29.13
CA ASN A 143 4.92 -0.44 30.49
C ASN A 143 6.09 0.51 30.80
N ASP A 144 6.65 1.18 29.78
CA ASP A 144 7.79 2.09 29.93
C ASP A 144 7.36 3.50 30.39
N PRO A 145 7.65 3.92 31.64
CA PRO A 145 7.37 5.29 32.08
C PRO A 145 8.16 6.35 31.28
N GLY A 146 9.32 6.00 30.73
CA GLY A 146 10.13 6.89 29.88
C GLY A 146 9.44 7.28 28.58
N ALA A 147 8.50 6.46 28.10
CA ALA A 147 7.67 6.74 26.94
C ALA A 147 6.46 7.65 27.25
N GLY A 148 6.31 8.10 28.51
CA GLY A 148 5.26 9.01 28.96
C GLY A 148 4.02 8.33 29.56
N TRP A 149 4.01 7.00 29.63
CA TRP A 149 2.91 6.24 30.23
C TRP A 149 2.85 6.47 31.74
N GLN A 150 1.64 6.60 32.27
CA GLN A 150 1.36 6.87 33.67
C GLN A 150 0.72 5.66 34.35
N LEU A 151 0.89 5.57 35.67
CA LEU A 151 0.19 4.60 36.49
C LEU A 151 -1.32 4.91 36.50
N ALA A 152 -2.11 3.87 36.24
CA ALA A 152 -3.56 3.90 36.36
C ALA A 152 -4.07 2.49 36.65
N THR A 153 -5.37 2.37 36.94
CA THR A 153 -5.99 1.05 37.16
C THR A 153 -5.92 0.20 35.90
N VAL A 154 -5.39 -1.01 36.05
CA VAL A 154 -5.33 -2.08 35.05
C VAL A 154 -6.05 -3.32 35.59
N ILE A 155 -6.39 -4.25 34.70
CA ILE A 155 -6.94 -5.55 35.08
C ILE A 155 -5.86 -6.60 34.81
N VAL A 156 -5.38 -7.25 35.87
CA VAL A 156 -4.42 -8.36 35.79
C VAL A 156 -5.08 -9.62 36.32
N GLY A 157 -5.25 -10.62 35.46
CA GLY A 157 -6.07 -11.78 35.80
C GLY A 157 -7.50 -11.33 36.12
N LYS A 158 -7.99 -11.57 37.35
CA LYS A 158 -9.34 -11.14 37.80
C LYS A 158 -9.30 -10.04 38.86
N LYS A 159 -8.22 -9.25 38.91
CA LYS A 159 -8.02 -8.21 39.93
C LYS A 159 -7.72 -6.87 39.31
N TYR A 160 -8.11 -5.81 40.03
CA TYR A 160 -7.71 -4.44 39.72
C TYR A 160 -6.39 -4.14 40.42
N GLU A 161 -5.42 -3.68 39.65
CA GLU A 161 -4.09 -3.30 40.13
C GLU A 161 -3.68 -1.96 39.53
N ASN A 162 -2.61 -1.35 40.02
CA ASN A 162 -2.01 -0.18 39.40
C ASN A 162 -0.89 -0.62 38.46
N GLY A 163 -0.96 -0.16 37.21
CA GLY A 163 0.04 -0.46 36.18
C GLY A 163 0.17 0.69 35.20
N TYR A 164 1.31 0.73 34.50
CA TYR A 164 1.53 1.70 33.42
C TYR A 164 0.60 1.41 32.24
N GLY A 165 0.20 2.46 31.51
CA GLY A 165 -0.69 2.31 30.37
C GLY A 165 -2.14 1.99 30.72
N GLY A 166 -2.53 2.02 32.01
CA GLY A 166 -3.94 1.83 32.39
C GLY A 166 -4.86 2.80 31.64
N GLY A 167 -5.91 2.25 31.01
CA GLY A 167 -6.84 2.98 30.14
C GLY A 167 -6.68 2.72 28.63
N ILE A 168 -5.52 2.25 28.15
CA ILE A 168 -5.31 2.02 26.70
C ILE A 168 -6.25 0.97 26.11
N CYS A 169 -6.70 -0.02 26.91
CA CYS A 169 -7.69 -1.00 26.48
C CYS A 169 -9.03 -0.38 26.05
N GLN A 170 -9.36 0.81 26.56
CA GLN A 170 -10.52 1.54 26.07
C GLN A 170 -10.28 2.03 24.64
N VAL A 171 -9.10 2.57 24.34
CA VAL A 171 -8.74 3.05 22.99
C VAL A 171 -8.71 1.90 21.99
N SER A 172 -8.11 0.76 22.33
CA SER A 172 -8.14 -0.44 21.47
C SER A 172 -9.56 -0.95 21.26
N THR A 173 -10.41 -0.92 22.29
CA THR A 173 -11.82 -1.30 22.18
C THR A 173 -12.60 -0.33 21.28
N THR A 174 -12.41 0.98 21.42
CA THR A 174 -13.03 1.97 20.53
C THR A 174 -12.61 1.72 19.09
N LEU A 175 -11.30 1.52 18.85
CA LEU A 175 -10.76 1.26 17.51
C LEU A 175 -11.31 -0.06 16.93
N TYR A 176 -11.36 -1.13 17.73
CA TYR A 176 -11.90 -2.43 17.32
C TYR A 176 -13.33 -2.32 16.78
N ASN A 177 -14.22 -1.63 17.49
CA ASN A 177 -15.59 -1.47 17.02
C ASN A 177 -15.66 -0.59 15.76
N SER A 178 -14.81 0.44 15.63
CA SER A 178 -14.72 1.22 14.39
C SER A 178 -14.23 0.39 13.20
N VAL A 179 -13.29 -0.52 13.43
CA VAL A 179 -12.77 -1.48 12.45
C VAL A 179 -13.87 -2.45 12.01
N LEU A 180 -14.67 -2.97 12.95
CA LEU A 180 -15.84 -3.79 12.64
C LEU A 180 -16.88 -3.02 11.82
N HIS A 181 -17.21 -1.80 12.23
CA HIS A 181 -18.15 -0.95 11.50
C HIS A 181 -17.67 -0.62 10.07
N ALA A 182 -16.35 -0.50 9.88
CA ALA A 182 -15.73 -0.30 8.57
C ALA A 182 -15.63 -1.58 7.71
N GLY A 183 -16.00 -2.75 8.24
CA GLY A 183 -15.88 -4.02 7.54
C GLY A 183 -14.44 -4.47 7.28
N LEU A 184 -13.48 -3.98 8.09
CA LEU A 184 -12.08 -4.40 7.99
C LEU A 184 -11.86 -5.76 8.67
N LYS A 185 -10.86 -6.51 8.21
CA LYS A 185 -10.57 -7.86 8.73
C LYS A 185 -9.74 -7.79 10.01
N VAL A 186 -10.32 -8.20 11.13
CA VAL A 186 -9.59 -8.41 12.39
C VAL A 186 -8.77 -9.71 12.31
N THR A 187 -7.49 -9.64 12.68
CA THR A 187 -6.55 -10.78 12.64
C THR A 187 -6.13 -11.25 14.02
N GLU A 188 -6.19 -10.39 15.03
CA GLU A 188 -5.92 -10.74 16.43
C GLU A 188 -6.78 -9.89 17.36
N ARG A 189 -7.42 -10.53 18.35
CA ARG A 189 -8.26 -9.86 19.35
C ARG A 189 -8.45 -10.75 20.57
N TYR A 190 -8.33 -10.15 21.75
CA TYR A 190 -8.62 -10.79 23.05
C TYR A 190 -9.72 -10.03 23.79
N THR A 191 -10.44 -10.74 24.67
CA THR A 191 -11.43 -10.19 25.60
C THR A 191 -10.82 -9.97 26.97
N HIS A 192 -11.38 -9.03 27.73
CA HIS A 192 -11.09 -8.87 29.14
C HIS A 192 -11.61 -10.08 29.91
N SER A 193 -10.91 -10.41 30.99
CA SER A 193 -11.31 -11.42 31.98
C SER A 193 -12.48 -10.97 32.86
N LEU A 194 -12.73 -9.66 32.93
CA LEU A 194 -13.82 -9.02 33.66
C LEU A 194 -14.58 -8.08 32.71
N PRO A 195 -15.91 -7.90 32.88
CA PRO A 195 -16.66 -6.91 32.12
C PRO A 195 -16.10 -5.50 32.27
N VAL A 196 -16.14 -4.73 31.18
CA VAL A 196 -15.75 -3.31 31.15
C VAL A 196 -16.99 -2.44 31.04
N GLY A 197 -16.98 -1.27 31.69
CA GLY A 197 -18.18 -0.40 31.78
C GLY A 197 -18.44 0.50 30.58
N TYR A 198 -17.61 0.45 29.54
CA TYR A 198 -17.67 1.39 28.41
C TYR A 198 -18.13 0.78 27.07
N VAL A 199 -18.40 -0.54 27.03
CA VAL A 199 -19.00 -1.27 25.89
C VAL A 199 -19.81 -2.48 26.37
N GLU A 200 -20.67 -3.00 25.51
CA GLU A 200 -21.42 -4.24 25.79
C GLU A 200 -20.50 -5.49 25.75
N PRO A 201 -20.91 -6.59 26.40
CA PRO A 201 -20.17 -7.85 26.37
C PRO A 201 -19.85 -8.32 24.94
N GLY A 202 -18.59 -8.68 24.70
CA GLY A 202 -18.12 -9.18 23.40
C GLY A 202 -17.66 -8.08 22.43
N GLN A 203 -17.82 -6.80 22.78
CA GLN A 203 -17.35 -5.68 21.97
C GLN A 203 -15.97 -5.15 22.38
N ASP A 204 -15.33 -5.76 23.36
CA ASP A 204 -14.07 -5.29 23.91
C ASP A 204 -12.83 -5.86 23.19
N ALA A 205 -11.72 -5.13 23.24
CA ALA A 205 -10.43 -5.58 22.76
C ALA A 205 -9.34 -5.28 23.80
N THR A 206 -8.84 -6.31 24.47
CA THR A 206 -7.78 -6.21 25.48
C THR A 206 -6.41 -6.22 24.83
N VAL A 207 -5.51 -5.38 25.35
CA VAL A 207 -4.10 -5.33 24.97
C VAL A 207 -3.23 -5.30 26.23
N SER A 208 -2.05 -5.88 26.13
CA SER A 208 -1.00 -5.90 27.15
C SER A 208 0.31 -6.11 26.42
N TYR A 209 1.23 -5.15 26.48
CA TYR A 209 2.51 -5.28 25.79
C TYR A 209 3.43 -6.28 26.51
N PRO A 210 4.11 -7.19 25.79
CA PRO A 210 3.95 -7.53 24.37
C PRO A 210 2.94 -8.66 24.05
N GLU A 211 2.37 -9.32 25.06
CA GLU A 211 1.71 -10.63 24.91
C GLU A 211 0.32 -10.59 24.28
N LEU A 212 -0.49 -9.56 24.58
CA LEU A 212 -1.86 -9.42 24.07
C LEU A 212 -1.93 -8.20 23.17
N ASP A 213 -2.35 -8.41 21.93
CA ASP A 213 -2.43 -7.35 20.93
C ASP A 213 -3.80 -7.32 20.24
N PHE A 214 -4.09 -6.18 19.63
CA PHE A 214 -5.19 -6.01 18.71
C PHE A 214 -4.63 -5.73 17.31
N LYS A 215 -4.92 -6.64 16.37
CA LYS A 215 -4.43 -6.55 14.98
C LYS A 215 -5.57 -6.62 13.99
N PHE A 216 -5.46 -5.83 12.93
CA PHE A 216 -6.39 -5.87 11.80
C PHE A 216 -5.69 -5.49 10.50
N VAL A 217 -6.27 -5.94 9.39
CA VAL A 217 -5.80 -5.70 8.04
C VAL A 217 -6.77 -4.78 7.32
N ASN A 218 -6.24 -3.83 6.56
CA ASN A 218 -7.03 -3.11 5.57
C ASN A 218 -7.40 -4.07 4.42
N SER A 219 -8.55 -4.73 4.55
CA SER A 219 -9.08 -5.66 3.56
C SER A 219 -9.80 -4.98 2.39
N THR A 220 -9.76 -3.64 2.30
CA THR A 220 -10.37 -2.89 1.19
C THR A 220 -9.38 -2.69 0.04
N ALA A 221 -9.89 -2.31 -1.12
CA ALA A 221 -9.06 -1.98 -2.29
C ALA A 221 -8.51 -0.54 -2.27
N ALA A 222 -8.85 0.26 -1.24
CA ALA A 222 -8.41 1.65 -1.11
C ALA A 222 -7.61 1.85 0.18
N PRO A 223 -6.71 2.86 0.25
CA PRO A 223 -6.08 3.20 1.51
C PRO A 223 -7.11 3.64 2.55
N VAL A 224 -6.84 3.37 3.82
CA VAL A 224 -7.64 3.86 4.94
C VAL A 224 -6.77 4.65 5.89
N ARG A 225 -7.32 5.70 6.50
CA ARG A 225 -6.67 6.49 7.54
C ARG A 225 -7.44 6.38 8.84
N LEU A 226 -6.72 6.16 9.93
CA LEU A 226 -7.26 6.23 11.28
C LEU A 226 -7.36 7.69 11.72
N GLN A 227 -8.51 8.05 12.27
CA GLN A 227 -8.70 9.32 12.96
C GLN A 227 -9.18 9.02 14.38
N THR A 228 -8.40 9.44 15.36
CA THR A 228 -8.68 9.21 16.78
C THR A 228 -8.71 10.54 17.51
N THR A 229 -9.75 10.77 18.30
CA THR A 229 -9.94 12.01 19.05
C THR A 229 -10.34 11.71 20.49
N VAL A 230 -9.89 12.58 21.40
CA VAL A 230 -10.33 12.61 22.79
C VAL A 230 -10.90 14.01 23.03
N ASN A 231 -12.22 14.11 23.14
CA ASN A 231 -12.93 15.38 23.27
C ASN A 231 -13.80 15.34 24.52
N GLY A 232 -13.47 16.16 25.52
CA GLY A 232 -14.16 16.14 26.81
C GLY A 232 -14.13 14.73 27.41
N ASP A 233 -15.31 14.15 27.60
CA ASP A 233 -15.48 12.83 28.19
C ASP A 233 -15.62 11.71 27.15
N ASP A 234 -15.07 11.86 25.94
CA ASP A 234 -15.27 10.87 24.88
C ASP A 234 -14.01 10.55 24.09
N VAL A 235 -13.81 9.25 23.87
CA VAL A 235 -12.84 8.72 22.91
C VAL A 235 -13.60 8.29 21.68
N THR A 236 -13.22 8.82 20.52
CA THR A 236 -13.79 8.43 19.22
C THR A 236 -12.69 7.92 18.31
N ALA A 237 -12.95 6.80 17.64
CA ALA A 237 -12.11 6.29 16.57
C ALA A 237 -12.93 6.24 15.29
N THR A 238 -12.35 6.69 14.18
CA THR A 238 -13.00 6.75 12.87
C THR A 238 -12.06 6.19 11.81
N ILE A 239 -12.60 5.36 10.92
CA ILE A 239 -11.91 4.83 9.75
C ILE A 239 -12.36 5.64 8.54
N LEU A 240 -11.41 6.32 7.91
CA LEU A 240 -11.62 7.11 6.71
C LEU A 240 -11.06 6.37 5.50
N GLN A 241 -11.89 6.04 4.52
CA GLN A 241 -11.43 5.57 3.22
C GLN A 241 -10.92 6.75 2.40
N LEU A 242 -9.69 6.66 1.91
CA LEU A 242 -9.04 7.70 1.12
C LEU A 242 -9.27 7.46 -0.39
N PRO A 243 -9.21 8.52 -1.22
CA PRO A 243 -9.29 8.36 -2.66
C PRO A 243 -8.12 7.53 -3.19
N VAL A 244 -8.40 6.70 -4.20
CA VAL A 244 -7.38 6.04 -5.00
C VAL A 244 -7.07 6.97 -6.17
N GLU A 245 -5.86 7.50 -6.24
CA GLU A 245 -5.43 8.20 -7.47
C GLU A 245 -5.39 7.18 -8.60
N THR A 246 -6.21 7.40 -9.62
CA THR A 246 -6.05 6.73 -10.91
C THR A 246 -4.83 7.35 -11.56
N VAL A 247 -3.71 6.62 -11.54
CA VAL A 247 -2.54 6.98 -12.34
C VAL A 247 -2.93 6.72 -13.80
N GLU A 248 -3.40 7.75 -14.50
CA GLU A 248 -3.50 7.75 -15.97
C GLU A 248 -2.11 7.81 -16.62
#